data_AF-A0A4R4G2L2-F1
#
_entry.id   AF-A0A4R4G2L2-F1
#
_cell.length_a   1.000
_cell.length_b   1.000
_cell.length_c   1.000
_cell.angle_alpha   90.00
_cell.angle_beta   90.00
_cell.angle_gamma   90.00
#
_symmetry.space_group_name_H-M   'P 1'
#
loop_
_entity.id
_entity.type
_entity.pdbx_description
1 polymer ?
#
loop_
_entity_poly.entity_id
_entity_poly.type
_entity_poly.pdbx_seq_one_letter_code
_entity_poly.pdbx_strand_id
1 'polypeptide(L)'
;MAKRVIKDERIKTIVRNIAEDFRFSHETGDYALLFYRADTEGVIRGADIDVMIEYLSTGLAELQENIEWRREFLSENPGIDEMRMLENLGVIEKEYIDLLAFLR
;
A
#
# COMPACT_ATOMS: atom_id res chain seq x y z
N MET A 1 -4.75 15.77 13.22
CA MET A 1 -4.39 16.63 12.06
C MET A 1 -5.65 17.14 11.34
N ALA A 2 -5.52 18.00 10.33
CA ALA A 2 -6.66 18.39 9.48
C ALA A 2 -6.99 17.26 8.48
N LYS A 3 -8.26 17.16 8.04
CA LYS A 3 -8.65 16.18 7.01
C LYS A 3 -7.94 16.43 5.68
N ARG A 4 -7.65 15.38 4.92
CA ARG A 4 -7.09 15.45 3.56
C ARG A 4 -8.15 15.08 2.54
N VAL A 5 -8.41 15.97 1.58
CA VAL A 5 -9.33 15.68 0.47
C VAL A 5 -8.53 15.07 -0.67
N ILE A 6 -8.95 13.90 -1.15
CA ILE A 6 -8.26 13.19 -2.22
C ILE A 6 -8.73 13.74 -3.56
N LYS A 7 -7.95 14.67 -4.13
CA LYS A 7 -8.23 15.26 -5.46
C LYS A 7 -7.45 14.58 -6.58
N ASP A 8 -6.32 13.98 -6.25
CA ASP A 8 -5.44 13.32 -7.20
C ASP A 8 -5.96 11.91 -7.52
N GLU A 9 -6.18 11.63 -8.81
CA GLU A 9 -6.67 10.33 -9.29
C GLU A 9 -5.69 9.19 -8.99
N ARG A 10 -4.38 9.46 -8.91
CA ARG A 10 -3.38 8.47 -8.50
C ARG A 10 -3.60 8.06 -7.06
N ILE A 11 -3.79 9.02 -6.15
CA ILE A 11 -4.04 8.74 -4.73
C ILE A 11 -5.38 8.04 -4.54
N LYS A 12 -6.43 8.42 -5.30
CA LYS A 12 -7.70 7.69 -5.28
C LYS A 12 -7.53 6.24 -5.69
N THR A 13 -6.77 5.99 -6.76
CA THR A 13 -6.51 4.64 -7.27
C THR A 13 -5.76 3.82 -6.22
N ILE A 14 -4.72 4.37 -5.60
CA ILE A 14 -3.96 3.68 -4.56
C ILE A 14 -4.86 3.31 -3.37
N VAL A 15 -5.67 4.25 -2.87
CA VAL A 15 -6.58 3.98 -1.75
C VAL A 15 -7.60 2.90 -2.12
N ARG A 16 -8.11 2.91 -3.36
CA ARG A 16 -9.00 1.85 -3.86
C ARG A 16 -8.32 0.49 -3.94
N ASN A 17 -7.10 0.42 -4.48
CA ASN A 17 -6.34 -0.83 -4.60
C ASN A 17 -6.15 -1.47 -3.22
N ILE A 18 -5.71 -0.69 -2.23
CA ILE A 18 -5.53 -1.16 -0.85
C ILE A 18 -6.88 -1.63 -0.25
N ALA A 19 -7.96 -0.90 -0.49
CA ALA A 19 -9.29 -1.30 -0.03
C ALA A 19 -9.75 -2.62 -0.68
N GLU A 20 -9.49 -2.81 -1.97
CA GLU A 20 -9.80 -4.06 -2.69
C GLU A 20 -8.93 -5.23 -2.20
N ASP A 21 -7.66 -5.01 -1.86
CA ASP A 21 -6.78 -6.04 -1.32
C ASP A 21 -7.33 -6.63 -0.01
N PHE A 22 -7.81 -5.78 0.91
CA PHE A 22 -8.49 -6.23 2.14
C PHE A 22 -9.75 -7.05 1.86
N ARG A 23 -10.45 -6.76 0.75
CA ARG A 23 -11.64 -7.53 0.35
C ARG A 23 -11.28 -8.94 -0.04
N PHE A 24 -10.14 -9.13 -0.71
CA PHE A 24 -9.67 -10.43 -1.14
C PHE A 24 -9.01 -11.23 0.00
N SER A 25 -8.30 -10.56 0.92
CA SER A 25 -7.68 -11.20 2.08
C SER A 25 -8.70 -11.65 3.15
N HIS A 26 -9.97 -11.23 3.05
CA HIS A 26 -11.01 -11.42 4.07
C HIS A 26 -10.63 -10.82 5.43
N GLU A 27 -9.66 -9.91 5.47
CA GLU A 27 -9.28 -9.21 6.68
C GLU A 27 -10.28 -8.08 6.95
N THR A 28 -11.13 -8.27 7.95
CA THR A 28 -12.10 -7.26 8.40
C THR A 28 -11.57 -6.50 9.62
N GLY A 29 -10.28 -6.16 9.62
CA GLY A 29 -9.63 -5.44 10.70
C GLY A 29 -9.89 -3.92 10.65
N ASP A 30 -9.44 -3.22 11.68
CA ASP A 30 -9.60 -1.76 11.79
C ASP A 30 -8.98 -1.02 10.59
N TYR A 31 -7.85 -1.49 10.07
CA TYR A 31 -7.22 -0.92 8.87
C TYR A 31 -8.10 -1.02 7.62
N ALA A 32 -8.74 -2.16 7.38
CA ALA A 32 -9.62 -2.34 6.22
C ALA A 32 -10.74 -1.29 6.20
N LEU A 33 -11.37 -1.05 7.36
CA LEU A 33 -12.42 -0.04 7.53
C LEU A 33 -11.91 1.39 7.25
N LEU A 34 -10.65 1.70 7.57
CA LEU A 34 -10.06 3.01 7.27
C LEU A 34 -9.96 3.23 5.76
N PHE A 35 -9.41 2.27 5.02
CA PHE A 35 -9.22 2.40 3.57
C PHE A 35 -10.54 2.36 2.80
N TYR A 36 -11.51 1.52 3.19
CA TYR A 36 -12.86 1.54 2.60
C TYR A 36 -13.55 2.89 2.80
N ARG A 37 -13.44 3.49 3.98
CA ARG A 37 -14.02 4.80 4.25
C ARG A 37 -13.34 5.89 3.42
N ALA A 38 -12.01 5.83 3.31
CA ALA A 38 -11.26 6.79 2.51
C ALA A 38 -11.60 6.72 1.02
N ASP A 39 -11.76 5.51 0.45
CA ASP A 39 -12.18 5.31 -0.96
C ASP A 39 -13.61 5.84 -1.19
N THR A 40 -14.54 5.45 -0.31
CA THR A 40 -15.96 5.82 -0.46
C THR A 40 -16.24 7.31 -0.24
N GLU A 41 -15.59 7.93 0.75
CA GLU A 41 -15.77 9.35 1.06
C GLU A 41 -14.88 10.27 0.20
N GLY A 42 -13.82 9.73 -0.43
CA GLY A 42 -12.80 10.51 -1.14
C GLY A 42 -12.01 11.45 -0.21
N VAL A 43 -12.01 11.17 1.09
CA VAL A 43 -11.42 12.01 2.14
C VAL A 43 -10.78 11.12 3.20
N ILE A 44 -9.58 11.49 3.64
CA ILE A 44 -8.92 10.89 4.80
C ILE A 44 -9.14 11.81 6.00
N ARG A 45 -9.77 11.28 7.05
CA ARG A 45 -10.05 12.07 8.25
C ARG A 45 -8.77 12.31 9.03
N GLY A 46 -8.62 13.49 9.60
CA GLY A 46 -7.38 13.88 10.27
C GLY A 46 -7.05 13.11 11.56
N ALA A 47 -7.98 12.29 12.07
CA ALA A 47 -7.76 11.36 13.17
C ALA A 47 -7.26 9.98 12.69
N ASP A 48 -7.49 9.65 11.42
CA ASP A 48 -7.14 8.36 10.82
C ASP A 48 -5.73 8.40 10.20
N ILE A 49 -5.18 9.60 9.95
CA ILE A 49 -3.90 9.82 9.24
C ILE A 49 -2.74 9.09 9.90
N ASP A 50 -2.56 9.23 11.22
CA ASP A 50 -1.41 8.64 11.91
C ASP A 50 -1.45 7.10 11.85
N VAL A 51 -2.66 6.53 11.99
CA VAL A 51 -2.90 5.08 11.89
C VAL A 51 -2.65 4.57 10.47
N MET A 52 -3.04 5.33 9.45
CA MET A 52 -2.75 4.99 8.05
C MET A 52 -1.25 5.10 7.75
N ILE A 53 -0.56 6.11 8.29
CA ILE A 53 0.90 6.25 8.14
C ILE A 53 1.62 5.05 8.79
N GLU A 54 1.18 4.63 9.98
CA GLU A 54 1.74 3.46 10.67
C GLU A 54 1.59 2.20 9.82
N TYR A 55 0.37 1.90 9.34
CA TYR A 55 0.10 0.77 8.46
C TYR A 55 1.02 0.76 7.23
N LEU A 56 1.07 1.87 6.51
CA LEU A 56 1.86 1.98 5.27
C LEU A 56 3.36 1.88 5.55
N SER A 57 3.83 2.42 6.67
CA SER A 57 5.25 2.41 7.01
C SER A 57 5.71 1.01 7.41
N THR A 58 4.91 0.28 8.18
CA THR A 58 5.18 -1.12 8.54
C THR A 58 5.13 -2.01 7.30
N GLY A 59 4.05 -1.93 6.52
CA GLY A 59 3.91 -2.74 5.31
C GLY A 59 4.97 -2.44 4.26
N LEU A 60 5.43 -1.18 4.13
CA LEU A 60 6.52 -0.83 3.22
C LEU A 60 7.84 -1.47 3.65
N ALA A 61 8.16 -1.48 4.95
CA ALA A 61 9.38 -2.10 5.44
C ALA A 61 9.39 -3.61 5.16
N GLU A 62 8.29 -4.31 5.49
CA GLU A 62 8.14 -5.74 5.23
C GLU A 62 8.21 -6.07 3.72
N LEU A 63 7.61 -5.22 2.88
CA LEU A 63 7.64 -5.38 1.43
C LEU A 63 9.06 -5.21 0.88
N GLN A 64 9.82 -4.22 1.36
CA GLN A 64 11.19 -3.97 0.94
C GLN A 64 12.12 -5.14 1.31
N GLU A 65 12.00 -5.67 2.53
CA GLU A 65 12.72 -6.88 2.96
C GLU A 65 12.37 -8.08 2.06
N ASN A 66 11.08 -8.24 1.71
CA ASN A 66 10.65 -9.31 0.82
C ASN A 66 11.23 -9.18 -0.60
N ILE A 67 11.21 -7.96 -1.17
CA ILE A 67 11.77 -7.68 -2.49
C ILE A 67 13.28 -7.97 -2.51
N GLU A 68 14.01 -7.53 -1.49
CA GLU A 68 15.46 -7.74 -1.36
C GLU A 68 15.78 -9.23 -1.32
N TRP A 69 15.14 -9.98 -0.42
CA TRP A 69 15.33 -11.42 -0.31
C TRP A 69 15.04 -12.15 -1.63
N ARG A 70 13.97 -11.77 -2.34
CA ARG A 70 13.62 -12.39 -3.63
C ARG A 70 14.64 -12.06 -4.72
N ARG A 71 15.17 -10.85 -4.76
CA ARG A 71 16.23 -10.47 -5.71
C ARG A 71 17.48 -11.31 -5.49
N GLU A 72 17.88 -11.50 -4.24
CA GLU A 72 19.01 -12.38 -3.89
C GLU A 72 18.74 -13.81 -4.35
N PHE A 73 17.57 -14.37 -4.01
CA PHE A 73 17.18 -15.72 -4.40
C PHE A 73 17.21 -15.93 -5.92
N LEU A 74 16.66 -15.02 -6.72
CA LEU A 74 16.65 -15.14 -8.18
C LEU A 74 18.04 -14.95 -8.79
N SER A 75 18.91 -14.16 -8.15
CA SER A 75 20.30 -14.02 -8.58
C SER A 75 21.09 -15.34 -8.43
N GLU A 76 20.74 -16.14 -7.41
CA GLU A 76 21.31 -17.48 -7.18
C GLU A 76 20.62 -18.57 -8.02
N ASN A 77 19.41 -18.30 -8.54
CA ASN A 77 18.58 -19.26 -9.26
C ASN A 77 18.09 -18.71 -10.62
N PRO A 78 18.99 -18.45 -11.59
CA PRO A 78 18.67 -17.76 -12.86
C PRO A 78 17.74 -18.54 -13.80
N GLY A 79 17.39 -19.80 -13.48
CA GLY A 79 16.41 -20.60 -14.21
C GLY A 79 14.95 -20.37 -13.79
N ILE A 80 14.70 -19.58 -12.74
CA ILE A 80 13.36 -19.25 -12.25
C ILE A 80 12.92 -17.89 -12.83
N ASP A 81 11.84 -17.89 -13.61
CA ASP A 81 11.26 -16.65 -14.15
C ASP A 81 10.13 -16.12 -13.24
N GLU A 82 10.52 -15.31 -12.27
CA GLU A 82 9.60 -14.57 -11.38
C GLU A 82 9.71 -13.04 -11.57
N MET A 83 10.24 -12.57 -12.70
CA MET A 83 10.43 -11.14 -12.97
C MET A 83 9.13 -10.34 -12.85
N ARG A 84 8.03 -10.89 -13.36
CA ARG A 84 6.70 -10.26 -13.29
C ARG A 84 6.21 -10.05 -11.86
N MET A 85 6.56 -10.96 -10.94
CA MET A 85 6.16 -10.81 -9.55
C MET A 85 7.00 -9.73 -8.86
N LEU A 86 8.32 -9.64 -9.12
CA LEU A 86 9.15 -8.52 -8.63
C LEU A 86 8.64 -7.17 -9.15
N GLU A 87 8.23 -7.10 -10.41
CA GLU A 87 7.62 -5.89 -10.99
C GLU A 87 6.34 -5.50 -10.24
N ASN A 88 5.44 -6.46 -9.98
CA ASN A 88 4.22 -6.21 -9.22
C ASN A 88 4.51 -5.72 -7.79
N LEU A 89 5.49 -6.33 -7.10
CA LEU A 89 5.90 -5.88 -5.76
C LEU A 89 6.45 -4.45 -5.80
N GLY A 90 7.21 -4.09 -6.83
CA GLY A 90 7.70 -2.72 -7.03
C GLY A 90 6.58 -1.70 -7.32
N VAL A 91 5.48 -2.11 -7.95
CA VAL A 91 4.29 -1.26 -8.10
C VAL A 91 3.69 -0.98 -6.73
N ILE A 92 3.46 -2.01 -5.91
CA ILE A 92 2.90 -1.86 -4.55
C ILE A 92 3.79 -0.96 -3.69
N GLU A 93 5.12 -1.16 -3.76
CA GLU A 93 6.10 -0.33 -3.05
C GLU A 93 5.91 1.15 -3.39
N LYS A 94 5.80 1.46 -4.68
CA LYS A 94 5.60 2.83 -5.15
C LYS A 94 4.26 3.41 -4.70
N GLU A 95 3.19 2.61 -4.70
CA GLU A 95 1.88 3.03 -4.21
C GLU A 95 1.93 3.42 -2.73
N TYR A 96 2.64 2.65 -1.90
CA TYR A 96 2.80 2.93 -0.47
C TYR A 96 3.60 4.23 -0.24
N ILE A 97 4.70 4.41 -0.98
CA ILE A 97 5.52 5.63 -0.92
C ILE A 97 4.70 6.86 -1.31
N ASP A 98 3.96 6.80 -2.41
CA ASP A 98 3.17 7.93 -2.90
C ASP A 98 2.04 8.30 -1.93
N LEU A 99 1.38 7.31 -1.32
CA LEU A 99 0.34 7.56 -0.32
C LEU A 99 0.92 8.10 0.99
N LEU A 100 2.08 7.61 1.44
CA LEU A 100 2.80 8.17 2.58
C LEU A 100 3.18 9.64 2.34
N ALA A 101 3.66 9.96 1.15
CA ALA A 101 4.00 11.33 0.77
C ALA A 101 2.77 12.26 0.76
N PHE A 102 1.60 11.74 0.40
CA PHE A 102 0.35 12.50 0.45
C PHE A 102 -0.17 12.75 1.90
N LEU A 103 0.07 11.79 2.80
CA LEU A 103 -0.43 11.87 4.18
C LEU A 103 0.36 12.85 5.05
N ARG A 104 1.68 12.94 4.83
CA ARG A 104 2.61 13.84 5.55
C ARG A 104 2.39 15.29 5.14
#